data_AF-A0A261WED6-F1
#
_entry.id   AF-A0A261WED6-F1
#
_cell.length_a   1.000
_cell.length_b   1.000
_cell.length_c   1.000
_cell.angle_alpha   90.00
_cell.angle_beta   90.00
_cell.angle_gamma   90.00
#
_symmetry.space_group_name_H-M   'P 1'
#
loop_
_entity.id
_entity.type
_entity.pdbx_description
1 polymer ?
#
loop_
_entity_poly.entity_id
_entity_poly.type
_entity_poly.pdbx_seq_one_letter_code
_entity_poly.pdbx_strand_id
1 'polypeptide(L)'
;MRFSRILLAGCLSLVSLPGLAETVTNLYQVREPVSGQSPDERTRATQAAVDTLVLRLTGDAKAAQGSAIAALRKDPQQIISQYGYEAGPPETLLVDFDPATTDRALRDAGLSIWGSNRPSILGWWLNDSVEGANLVGDGQAAAEPLRRAAQHRGLPL
;
A
#
# COMPACT_ATOMS: atom_id res chain seq x y z
N MET A 1 -19.69 48.82 15.45
CA MET A 1 -20.15 47.41 15.62
C MET A 1 -20.24 46.61 14.32
N ARG A 2 -20.68 47.16 13.16
CA ARG A 2 -20.75 46.42 11.87
C ARG A 2 -19.38 46.01 11.31
N PHE A 3 -18.37 46.90 11.42
CA PHE A 3 -17.02 46.63 10.90
C PHE A 3 -16.32 45.47 11.63
N SER A 4 -16.44 45.42 12.97
CA SER A 4 -15.90 44.33 13.79
C SER A 4 -16.54 42.97 13.44
N ARG A 5 -17.84 42.93 13.13
CA ARG A 5 -18.52 41.70 12.69
C ARG A 5 -18.04 41.20 11.33
N ILE A 6 -17.77 42.11 10.39
CA ILE A 6 -17.23 41.78 9.07
C ILE A 6 -15.79 41.26 9.19
N LEU A 7 -14.98 41.90 10.04
CA LEU A 7 -13.62 41.44 10.37
C LEU A 7 -13.64 40.05 11.02
N LEU A 8 -14.55 39.81 11.97
CA LEU A 8 -14.70 38.52 12.64
C LEU A 8 -15.12 37.41 11.65
N ALA A 9 -16.04 37.71 10.73
CA ALA A 9 -16.48 36.77 9.70
C ALA A 9 -15.35 36.44 8.71
N GLY A 10 -14.56 37.43 8.31
CA GLY A 10 -13.38 37.23 7.47
C GLY A 10 -12.27 36.41 8.16
N CYS A 11 -12.06 36.63 9.46
CA CYS A 11 -11.14 35.80 10.25
C CYS A 11 -11.63 34.35 10.37
N LEU A 12 -12.94 34.11 10.45
CA LEU A 12 -13.48 32.75 10.56
C LEU A 12 -13.25 31.92 9.28
N SER A 13 -13.29 32.55 8.10
CA SER A 13 -12.94 31.91 6.82
C SER A 13 -11.45 31.61 6.66
N LEU A 14 -10.57 32.27 7.40
CA LEU A 14 -9.12 31.99 7.38
C LEU A 14 -8.73 30.79 8.27
N VAL A 15 -9.65 30.31 9.12
CA VAL A 15 -9.42 29.21 10.07
C VAL A 15 -9.95 27.87 9.56
N SER A 16 -10.58 27.82 8.38
CA SER A 16 -10.98 26.56 7.76
C SER A 16 -9.72 25.82 7.26
N LEU A 17 -9.18 24.95 8.11
CA LEU A 17 -8.15 23.98 7.72
C LEU A 17 -8.73 23.05 6.64
N PRO A 18 -8.06 22.86 5.50
CA PRO A 18 -8.46 21.82 4.56
C PRO A 18 -8.30 20.46 5.25
N GLY A 19 -9.39 19.70 5.37
CA GLY A 19 -9.31 18.29 5.72
C GLY A 19 -8.67 17.55 4.56
N LEU A 20 -7.38 17.23 4.66
CA LEU A 20 -6.70 16.39 3.67
C LEU A 20 -7.15 14.94 3.91
N ALA A 21 -7.71 14.32 2.87
CA ALA A 21 -7.91 12.89 2.86
C ALA A 21 -6.52 12.23 2.72
N GLU A 22 -6.14 11.41 3.69
CA GLU A 22 -4.89 10.65 3.61
C GLU A 22 -5.06 9.56 2.55
N THR A 23 -4.28 9.67 1.47
CA THR A 23 -4.24 8.64 0.42
C THR A 23 -2.99 7.79 0.59
N VAL A 24 -3.09 6.50 0.29
CA VAL A 24 -1.92 5.62 0.24
C VAL A 24 -1.03 6.04 -0.94
N THR A 25 0.16 6.58 -0.65
CA THR A 25 1.07 7.18 -1.65
C THR A 25 1.93 6.16 -2.39
N ASN A 26 2.14 4.98 -1.81
CA ASN A 26 3.05 3.94 -2.30
C ASN A 26 2.31 2.69 -2.79
N LEU A 27 1.06 2.84 -3.24
CA LEU A 27 0.18 1.73 -3.61
C LEU A 27 0.80 0.86 -4.72
N TYR A 28 1.49 1.48 -5.69
CA TYR A 28 2.14 0.82 -6.83
C TYR A 28 3.61 0.47 -6.58
N GLN A 29 4.09 0.59 -5.34
CA GLN A 29 5.46 0.23 -4.96
C GLN A 29 5.45 -1.02 -4.10
N VAL A 30 6.06 -2.10 -4.59
CA VAL A 30 6.08 -3.38 -3.91
C VAL A 30 7.52 -3.75 -3.54
N ARG A 31 7.69 -4.25 -2.32
CA ARG A 31 8.98 -4.76 -1.82
C ARG A 31 8.89 -6.27 -1.69
N GLU A 32 9.76 -6.97 -2.39
CA GLU A 32 9.87 -8.43 -2.29
C GLU A 32 11.25 -8.81 -1.74
N PRO A 33 11.34 -9.70 -0.74
CA PRO A 33 12.61 -10.19 -0.27
C PRO A 33 13.33 -11.00 -1.35
N VAL A 34 14.64 -10.82 -1.45
CA VAL A 34 15.50 -11.53 -2.40
C VAL A 34 16.69 -12.16 -1.69
N SER A 35 17.13 -13.31 -2.20
CA SER A 35 18.36 -13.97 -1.74
C SER A 35 19.61 -13.48 -2.49
N GLY A 36 19.45 -12.57 -3.44
CA GLY A 36 20.52 -11.93 -4.20
C GLY A 36 20.01 -11.26 -5.48
N GLN A 37 20.95 -10.76 -6.29
CA GLN A 37 20.64 -9.93 -7.47
C GLN A 37 20.75 -10.68 -8.81
N SER A 38 20.67 -12.02 -8.80
CA SER A 38 20.77 -12.81 -10.03
C SER A 38 19.56 -12.57 -10.95
N PRO A 39 19.70 -12.74 -12.27
CA PRO A 39 18.58 -12.57 -13.20
C PRO A 39 17.36 -13.46 -12.88
N ASP A 40 17.61 -14.70 -12.45
CA ASP A 40 16.55 -15.66 -12.10
C ASP A 40 15.82 -15.24 -10.83
N GLU A 41 16.56 -14.80 -9.81
CA GLU A 41 15.99 -14.34 -8.55
C GLU A 41 15.18 -13.06 -8.72
N ARG A 42 15.67 -12.13 -9.55
CA ARG A 42 14.93 -10.92 -9.94
C ARG A 42 13.65 -11.28 -10.71
N THR A 43 13.70 -12.28 -11.60
CA THR A 43 12.51 -12.74 -12.34
C THR A 43 11.47 -13.30 -11.37
N ARG A 44 11.87 -14.18 -10.45
CA ARG A 44 11.01 -14.70 -9.38
C ARG A 44 10.40 -13.57 -8.53
N ALA A 45 11.22 -12.62 -8.11
CA ALA A 45 10.79 -11.52 -7.24
C ALA A 45 9.82 -10.56 -7.96
N THR A 46 10.07 -10.23 -9.24
CA THR A 46 9.13 -9.40 -10.03
C THR A 46 7.80 -10.11 -10.27
N GLN A 47 7.79 -11.44 -10.46
CA GLN A 47 6.56 -12.21 -10.55
C GLN A 47 5.77 -12.19 -9.24
N ALA A 48 6.44 -12.39 -8.10
CA ALA A 48 5.84 -12.27 -6.77
C ALA A 48 5.31 -10.85 -6.53
N ALA A 49 6.04 -9.81 -6.95
CA ALA A 49 5.64 -8.43 -6.81
C ALA A 49 4.32 -8.12 -7.57
N VAL A 50 4.11 -8.74 -8.74
CA VAL A 50 2.82 -8.65 -9.46
C VAL A 50 1.69 -9.27 -8.64
N ASP A 51 1.90 -10.45 -8.05
CA ASP A 51 0.87 -11.10 -7.23
C ASP A 51 0.50 -10.23 -6.02
N THR A 52 1.50 -9.65 -5.35
CA THR A 52 1.31 -8.70 -4.24
C THR A 52 0.58 -7.43 -4.71
N LEU A 53 0.95 -6.87 -5.86
CA LEU A 53 0.29 -5.71 -6.45
C LEU A 53 -1.18 -5.98 -6.77
N VAL A 54 -1.48 -7.13 -7.39
CA VAL A 54 -2.86 -7.53 -7.72
C VAL A 54 -3.68 -7.71 -6.44
N LEU A 55 -3.15 -8.40 -5.43
CA LEU A 55 -3.81 -8.54 -4.13
C LEU A 55 -4.11 -7.16 -3.52
N ARG A 56 -3.14 -6.25 -3.57
CA ARG A 56 -3.25 -4.90 -3.02
C ARG A 56 -4.31 -4.06 -3.73
N LEU A 57 -4.31 -4.08 -5.06
CA LEU A 57 -5.20 -3.28 -5.90
C LEU A 57 -6.63 -3.84 -5.96
N THR A 58 -6.80 -5.16 -5.84
CA THR A 58 -8.13 -5.80 -5.94
C THR A 58 -8.74 -6.19 -4.60
N GLY A 59 -7.92 -6.42 -3.58
CA GLY A 59 -8.34 -7.03 -2.32
C GLY A 59 -8.68 -8.52 -2.40
N ASP A 60 -8.56 -9.14 -3.59
CA ASP A 60 -8.92 -10.54 -3.82
C ASP A 60 -7.68 -11.42 -4.08
N ALA A 61 -7.39 -12.30 -3.12
CA ALA A 61 -6.30 -13.26 -3.25
C ALA A 61 -6.50 -14.26 -4.41
N LYS A 62 -7.76 -14.51 -4.82
CA LYS A 62 -8.05 -15.37 -5.98
C LYS A 62 -7.74 -14.66 -7.30
N ALA A 63 -7.95 -13.36 -7.38
CA ALA A 63 -7.57 -12.56 -8.55
C ALA A 63 -6.06 -12.61 -8.79
N ALA A 64 -5.28 -12.50 -7.71
CA ALA A 64 -3.82 -12.61 -7.75
C ALA A 64 -3.32 -13.99 -8.20
N GLN A 65 -4.15 -15.04 -8.13
CA GLN A 65 -3.81 -16.39 -8.61
C GLN A 65 -4.57 -16.81 -9.88
N GLY A 66 -5.43 -15.93 -10.40
CA GLY A 66 -6.33 -16.23 -11.50
C GLY A 66 -5.62 -16.28 -12.85
N SER A 67 -6.22 -17.02 -13.80
CA SER A 67 -5.72 -17.09 -15.18
C SER A 67 -5.77 -15.75 -15.91
N ALA A 68 -6.64 -14.83 -15.48
CA ALA A 68 -6.82 -13.51 -16.08
C ALA A 68 -5.55 -12.66 -16.08
N ILE A 69 -4.68 -12.82 -15.08
CA ILE A 69 -3.40 -12.09 -14.96
C ILE A 69 -2.18 -12.98 -15.23
N ALA A 70 -2.36 -14.22 -15.70
CA ALA A 70 -1.26 -15.15 -15.92
C ALA A 70 -0.25 -14.65 -16.97
N ALA A 71 -0.73 -13.98 -18.02
CA ALA A 71 0.13 -13.35 -19.03
C ALA A 71 0.97 -12.21 -18.44
N LEU A 72 0.33 -11.37 -17.60
CA LEU A 72 0.98 -10.27 -16.90
C LEU A 72 2.04 -10.77 -15.90
N ARG A 73 1.73 -11.86 -15.16
CA ARG A 73 2.71 -12.50 -14.29
C ARG A 73 3.86 -13.11 -15.09
N LYS A 74 3.61 -13.69 -16.25
CA LYS A 74 4.67 -14.28 -17.08
C LYS A 74 5.64 -13.23 -17.61
N ASP A 75 5.14 -12.04 -17.94
CA ASP A 75 5.95 -10.91 -18.39
C ASP A 75 5.62 -9.61 -17.62
N PRO A 76 6.13 -9.44 -16.38
CA PRO A 76 5.87 -8.26 -15.57
C PRO A 76 6.46 -6.97 -16.13
N GLN A 77 7.46 -7.06 -17.03
CA GLN A 77 8.22 -5.90 -17.50
C GLN A 77 7.35 -4.87 -18.21
N GLN A 78 6.21 -5.29 -18.77
CA GLN A 78 5.28 -4.41 -19.47
C GLN A 78 4.58 -3.37 -18.57
N ILE A 79 4.58 -3.57 -17.25
CA ILE A 79 3.97 -2.64 -16.27
C ILE A 79 4.98 -2.08 -15.25
N ILE A 80 6.24 -2.49 -15.32
CA ILE A 80 7.28 -2.01 -14.41
C ILE A 80 7.88 -0.71 -14.97
N SER A 81 7.87 0.34 -14.16
CA SER A 81 8.56 1.59 -14.47
C SER A 81 10.05 1.47 -14.16
N GLN A 82 10.36 0.97 -12.96
CA GLN A 82 11.73 0.84 -12.47
C GLN A 82 11.78 -0.16 -11.32
N TYR A 83 12.98 -0.64 -11.01
CA TYR A 83 13.23 -1.40 -9.79
C TYR A 83 14.58 -1.01 -9.19
N GLY A 84 14.75 -1.25 -7.90
CA GLY A 84 15.97 -1.02 -7.15
C GLY A 84 16.16 -2.04 -6.04
N TYR A 85 17.37 -2.15 -5.53
CA TYR A 85 17.68 -3.02 -4.38
C TYR A 85 17.86 -2.16 -3.13
N GLU A 86 17.16 -2.52 -2.06
CA GLU A 86 17.34 -1.93 -0.73
C GLU A 86 18.15 -2.91 0.11
N ALA A 87 19.29 -2.45 0.64
CA ALA A 87 20.14 -3.24 1.51
C ALA A 87 19.48 -3.48 2.88
N GLY A 88 19.66 -4.68 3.43
CA GLY A 88 19.16 -5.06 4.74
C GLY A 88 19.23 -6.57 4.94
N PRO A 89 18.97 -7.09 6.15
CA PRO A 89 18.69 -8.50 6.35
C PRO A 89 17.16 -8.73 6.43
N PRO A 90 16.50 -9.29 5.39
CA PRO A 90 17.04 -9.68 4.08
C PRO A 90 17.13 -8.50 3.10
N GLU A 91 17.91 -8.67 2.02
CA GLU A 91 17.94 -7.73 0.90
C GLU A 91 16.55 -7.74 0.24
N THR A 92 16.09 -6.58 -0.25
CA THR A 92 14.77 -6.48 -0.88
C THR A 92 14.84 -5.82 -2.24
N LEU A 93 14.03 -6.32 -3.17
CA LEU A 93 13.77 -5.70 -4.46
C LEU A 93 12.55 -4.79 -4.33
N LEU A 94 12.77 -3.48 -4.48
CA LEU A 94 11.71 -2.49 -4.63
C LEU A 94 11.34 -2.41 -6.11
N VAL A 95 10.10 -2.74 -6.45
CA VAL A 95 9.54 -2.63 -7.79
C VAL A 95 8.52 -1.50 -7.81
N ASP A 96 8.71 -0.54 -8.71
CA ASP A 96 7.77 0.54 -8.97
C ASP A 96 7.02 0.24 -10.26
N PHE A 97 5.69 0.15 -10.16
CA PHE A 97 4.81 -0.15 -11.27
C PHE A 97 4.20 1.14 -11.82
N ASP A 98 4.10 1.25 -13.15
CA ASP A 98 3.43 2.36 -13.78
C ASP A 98 1.91 2.26 -13.52
N PRO A 99 1.29 3.26 -12.85
CA PRO A 99 -0.12 3.18 -12.51
C PRO A 99 -1.05 3.06 -13.73
N ALA A 100 -0.73 3.74 -14.83
CA ALA A 100 -1.63 3.80 -15.99
C ALA A 100 -1.69 2.47 -16.77
N THR A 101 -0.55 1.84 -17.01
CA THR A 101 -0.43 0.54 -17.67
C THR A 101 -0.91 -0.59 -16.75
N THR A 102 -0.60 -0.53 -15.45
CA THR A 102 -1.10 -1.47 -14.45
C THR A 102 -2.62 -1.46 -14.40
N ASP A 103 -3.22 -0.28 -14.19
CA ASP A 103 -4.67 -0.15 -14.09
C ASP A 103 -5.37 -0.61 -15.37
N ARG A 104 -4.80 -0.30 -16.53
CA ARG A 104 -5.33 -0.76 -17.83
C ARG A 104 -5.30 -2.29 -17.91
N ALA A 105 -4.15 -2.91 -17.63
CA ALA A 105 -3.99 -4.35 -17.70
C ALA A 105 -4.96 -5.09 -16.76
N LEU A 106 -5.17 -4.58 -15.54
CA LEU A 106 -6.10 -5.19 -14.59
C LEU A 106 -7.57 -4.99 -15.01
N ARG A 107 -7.95 -3.82 -15.52
CA ARG A 107 -9.30 -3.57 -16.04
C ARG A 107 -9.60 -4.41 -17.29
N ASP A 108 -8.64 -4.54 -18.21
CA ASP A 108 -8.75 -5.37 -19.41
C ASP A 108 -8.89 -6.86 -19.04
N ALA A 109 -8.29 -7.28 -17.93
CA ALA A 109 -8.46 -8.60 -17.33
C ALA A 109 -9.79 -8.77 -16.56
N GLY A 110 -10.65 -7.74 -16.54
CA GLY A 110 -11.96 -7.76 -15.87
C GLY A 110 -11.91 -7.63 -14.35
N LEU A 111 -10.77 -7.20 -13.78
CA LEU A 111 -10.60 -7.07 -12.35
C LEU A 111 -11.09 -5.70 -11.86
N SER A 112 -11.80 -5.71 -10.72
CA SER A 112 -12.20 -4.49 -10.02
C SER A 112 -11.03 -3.95 -9.20
N ILE A 113 -10.72 -2.66 -9.38
CA ILE A 113 -9.62 -1.99 -8.70
C ILE A 113 -10.16 -1.10 -7.58
N TRP A 114 -9.58 -1.22 -6.39
CA TRP A 114 -9.78 -0.30 -5.28
C TRP A 114 -8.71 0.80 -5.33
N GLY A 115 -9.13 2.05 -5.51
CA GLY A 115 -8.21 3.18 -5.65
C GLY A 115 -7.45 3.54 -4.36
N SER A 116 -6.66 4.62 -4.41
CA SER A 116 -5.83 5.10 -3.29
C SER A 116 -6.62 5.78 -2.16
N ASN A 117 -7.85 6.24 -2.44
CA ASN A 117 -8.75 6.81 -1.43
C ASN A 117 -9.45 5.66 -0.67
N ARG A 118 -8.81 5.19 0.39
CA ARG A 118 -9.28 4.07 1.21
C ARG A 118 -9.53 4.54 2.65
N PRO A 119 -10.54 4.00 3.35
CA PRO A 119 -10.77 4.35 4.75
C PRO A 119 -9.56 3.96 5.62
N SER A 120 -9.12 4.87 6.48
CA SER A 120 -8.12 4.58 7.52
C SER A 120 -8.66 3.53 8.50
N ILE A 121 -7.81 2.57 8.84
CA ILE A 121 -8.13 1.48 9.77
C ILE A 121 -7.51 1.82 11.13
N LEU A 122 -8.24 1.59 12.22
CA LEU A 122 -7.72 1.64 13.59
C LEU A 122 -7.65 0.21 14.14
N GLY A 123 -6.44 -0.25 14.45
CA GLY A 123 -6.15 -1.55 15.00
C GLY A 123 -5.71 -1.47 16.47
N TRP A 124 -6.33 -2.27 17.32
CA TRP A 124 -5.89 -2.46 18.70
C TRP A 124 -6.13 -3.91 19.13
N TRP A 125 -5.30 -4.40 20.05
CA TRP A 125 -5.46 -5.73 20.61
C TRP A 125 -4.91 -5.80 22.03
N LEU A 126 -5.35 -6.82 22.76
CA LEU A 126 -4.91 -7.09 24.12
C LEU A 126 -3.88 -8.22 24.09
N ASN A 127 -2.71 -7.99 24.67
CA ASN A 127 -1.74 -9.03 24.97
C ASN A 127 -1.96 -9.47 26.42
N ASP A 128 -2.30 -10.73 26.63
CA ASP A 128 -2.46 -11.31 27.97
C ASP A 128 -1.25 -12.19 28.29
N SER A 129 -0.57 -11.94 29.41
CA SER A 129 0.58 -12.71 29.88
C SER A 129 0.50 -13.01 31.37
N VAL A 130 1.45 -13.79 31.89
CA VAL A 130 1.55 -14.08 33.33
C VAL A 130 1.82 -12.83 34.16
N GLU A 131 2.35 -11.75 33.57
CA GLU A 131 2.56 -10.46 34.23
C GLU A 131 1.31 -9.54 34.19
N GLY A 132 0.27 -9.92 33.43
CA GLY A 132 -0.98 -9.18 33.29
C GLY A 132 -1.35 -8.85 31.84
N ALA A 133 -2.42 -8.08 31.68
CA ALA A 133 -2.94 -7.70 30.37
C ALA A 133 -2.44 -6.31 29.93
N ASN A 134 -1.98 -6.19 28.69
CA ASN A 134 -1.49 -4.94 28.08
C ASN A 134 -2.24 -4.63 26.77
N LEU A 135 -2.82 -3.44 26.67
CA LEU A 135 -3.51 -2.96 25.48
C LEU A 135 -2.50 -2.31 24.52
N VAL A 136 -2.39 -2.85 23.31
CA VAL A 136 -1.50 -2.36 22.26
C VAL A 136 -2.32 -1.71 21.15
N GLY A 137 -1.96 -0.47 20.80
CA GLY A 137 -2.48 0.23 19.63
C GLY A 137 -1.53 0.14 18.43
N ASP A 138 -2.07 0.27 17.23
CA ASP A 138 -1.37 0.32 15.93
C ASP A 138 -0.26 1.40 15.82
N GLY A 139 -0.38 2.50 16.55
CA GLY A 139 0.65 3.53 16.64
C GLY A 139 1.88 3.16 17.49
N GLN A 140 1.87 2.02 18.19
CA GLN A 140 2.98 1.61 19.07
C GLN A 140 4.06 0.83 18.32
N ALA A 141 5.28 0.77 18.88
CA ALA A 141 6.39 0.02 18.29
C ALA A 141 6.08 -1.49 18.15
N ALA A 142 5.31 -2.04 19.10
CA ALA A 142 4.86 -3.44 19.08
C ALA A 142 3.93 -3.76 17.88
N ALA A 143 3.38 -2.75 17.20
CA ALA A 143 2.52 -2.91 16.02
C ALA A 143 3.26 -2.99 14.69
N GLU A 144 4.59 -2.95 14.68
CA GLU A 144 5.38 -3.05 13.44
C GLU A 144 5.00 -4.25 12.55
N PRO A 145 4.76 -5.48 13.07
CA PRO A 145 4.29 -6.58 12.23
C PRO A 145 2.93 -6.32 11.58
N LEU A 146 2.01 -5.69 12.32
CA LEU A 146 0.66 -5.36 11.83
C LEU A 146 0.73 -4.27 10.75
N ARG A 147 1.53 -3.21 10.95
CA ARG A 147 1.76 -2.17 9.94
C ARG A 147 2.38 -2.75 8.67
N ARG A 148 3.37 -3.64 8.78
CA ARG A 148 3.94 -4.31 7.59
C ARG A 148 2.91 -5.14 6.85
N ALA A 149 2.03 -5.85 7.55
CA ALA A 149 0.94 -6.60 6.92
C ALA A 149 -0.09 -5.67 6.24
N ALA A 150 -0.42 -4.54 6.86
CA ALA A 150 -1.28 -3.51 6.27
C ALA A 150 -0.66 -2.91 5.00
N GLN A 151 0.63 -2.56 5.04
CA GLN A 151 1.38 -2.08 3.87
C GLN A 151 1.43 -3.11 2.74
N HIS A 152 1.66 -4.39 3.07
CA HIS A 152 1.61 -5.48 2.09
C HIS A 152 0.24 -5.52 1.37
N ARG A 153 -0.84 -5.28 2.10
CA ARG A 153 -2.23 -5.24 1.58
C ARG A 153 -2.64 -3.87 1.00
N GLY A 154 -1.78 -2.84 1.09
CA GLY A 154 -2.10 -1.45 0.72
C GLY A 154 -3.26 -0.86 1.49
N LEU A 155 -3.31 -1.17 2.78
CA LEU A 155 -4.28 -0.62 3.72
C LEU A 155 -3.61 0.48 4.56
N PRO A 156 -4.24 1.65 4.69
CA PRO A 156 -3.78 2.68 5.62
C PRO A 156 -4.08 2.26 7.07
N LEU A 157 -3.03 2.08 7.87
CA LEU A 157 -3.06 1.72 9.30
C LEU A 157 -2.03 2.58 10.05
#